data_AF-A0A1F5NKP8-F1
#
_entry.id   AF-A0A1F5NKP8-F1
#
_cell.length_a   1.000
_cell.length_b   1.000
_cell.length_c   1.000
_cell.angle_alpha   90.00
_cell.angle_beta   90.00
_cell.angle_gamma   90.00
#
_symmetry.space_group_name_H-M   'P 1'
#
loop_
_entity.id
_entity.type
_entity.pdbx_description
1 polymer ?
#
loop_
_entity_poly.entity_id
_entity_poly.type
_entity_poly.pdbx_seq_one_letter_code
_entity_poly.pdbx_strand_id
1 'polypeptide(L)'
;MDTQEVCPKCGAPLSEVTETPTGKKLQRCSTGSWNKELRKNEGCEYVKWLTVPPVELDEKCPKCANPLILQVTRFGKKMKKCSKGGWDKEARKATGCDYVEWLTGKSEPLDTDCPTCGEKLVLFTTNAGKKMEKCSTAGWDAASRQATGCAYVKWLKRQVYPHIM
;
A
#
# COMPACT_ATOMS: atom_id res chain seq x y z
N MET A 1 -7.16 -25.78 -17.49
CA MET A 1 -6.15 -26.67 -16.89
C MET A 1 -5.72 -26.02 -15.60
N ASP A 2 -6.11 -26.61 -14.48
CA ASP A 2 -5.75 -26.14 -13.13
C ASP A 2 -4.28 -26.52 -12.88
N THR A 3 -3.36 -25.59 -13.15
CA THR A 3 -1.95 -25.77 -12.82
C THR A 3 -1.82 -25.62 -11.31
N GLN A 4 -2.06 -26.70 -10.57
CA GLN A 4 -1.77 -26.77 -9.14
C GLN A 4 -0.28 -26.50 -8.93
N GLU A 5 0.02 -25.32 -8.41
CA GLU A 5 1.37 -24.95 -8.06
C GLU A 5 1.82 -25.76 -6.86
N VAL A 6 3.05 -26.25 -6.91
CA VAL A 6 3.66 -27.05 -5.85
C VAL A 6 4.42 -26.17 -4.87
N CYS A 7 4.38 -26.53 -3.59
CA CYS A 7 5.14 -25.88 -2.55
C CYS A 7 6.65 -26.16 -2.75
N PRO A 8 7.51 -25.13 -2.88
CA PRO A 8 8.94 -25.33 -3.06
C PRO A 8 9.67 -25.82 -1.79
N LYS A 9 9.00 -25.81 -0.63
CA LYS A 9 9.58 -26.30 0.63
C LYS A 9 9.34 -27.78 0.88
N CYS A 10 8.15 -28.31 0.56
CA CYS A 10 7.78 -29.69 0.90
C CYS A 10 7.17 -30.48 -0.27
N GLY A 11 7.06 -29.90 -1.47
CA GLY A 11 6.54 -30.58 -2.66
C GLY A 11 5.02 -30.80 -2.69
N ALA A 12 4.32 -30.56 -1.57
CA ALA A 12 2.86 -30.68 -1.50
C ALA A 12 2.15 -29.60 -2.33
N PRO A 13 0.92 -29.81 -2.80
CA PRO A 13 0.18 -28.81 -3.58
C PRO A 13 -0.11 -27.56 -2.74
N LEU A 14 -0.21 -26.40 -3.37
CA LEU A 14 -0.71 -25.19 -2.73
C LEU A 14 -2.23 -25.25 -2.55
N SER A 15 -2.71 -24.66 -1.45
CA SER A 15 -4.13 -24.49 -1.17
C SER A 15 -4.77 -23.50 -2.13
N GLU A 16 -6.10 -23.41 -2.07
CA GLU A 16 -6.86 -22.35 -2.72
C GLU A 16 -6.40 -20.95 -2.28
N VAL A 17 -6.72 -19.96 -3.12
CA VAL A 17 -6.41 -18.55 -2.87
C VAL A 17 -7.28 -18.04 -1.73
N THR A 18 -6.63 -17.59 -0.66
CA THR A 18 -7.29 -16.95 0.49
C THR A 18 -6.98 -15.46 0.53
N GLU A 19 -7.94 -14.67 1.00
CA GLU A 19 -7.79 -13.22 1.15
C GLU A 19 -7.64 -12.85 2.63
N THR A 20 -6.66 -11.99 2.94
CA THR A 20 -6.51 -11.44 4.29
C THR A 20 -7.57 -10.37 4.56
N PRO A 21 -7.84 -10.02 5.83
CA PRO A 21 -8.70 -8.87 6.15
C PRO A 21 -8.22 -7.52 5.57
N THR A 22 -6.98 -7.47 5.09
CA THR A 22 -6.37 -6.31 4.43
C THR A 22 -6.47 -6.36 2.90
N GLY A 23 -7.19 -7.33 2.34
CA GLY A 23 -7.41 -7.48 0.90
C GLY A 23 -6.26 -8.12 0.13
N LYS A 24 -5.27 -8.70 0.82
CA LYS A 24 -4.12 -9.34 0.16
C LYS A 24 -4.44 -10.81 -0.10
N LYS A 25 -4.23 -11.25 -1.34
CA LYS A 25 -4.44 -12.63 -1.76
C LYS A 25 -3.18 -13.46 -1.57
N LEU A 26 -3.33 -14.67 -1.04
CA LEU A 26 -2.22 -15.58 -0.78
C LEU A 26 -2.68 -17.04 -0.88
N GLN A 27 -1.74 -17.92 -1.22
CA GLN A 27 -1.90 -19.37 -1.15
C GLN A 27 -0.94 -19.94 -0.11
N ARG A 28 -1.41 -20.87 0.71
CA ARG A 28 -0.55 -21.58 1.67
C ARG A 28 -0.20 -22.95 1.12
N CYS A 29 0.81 -23.58 1.69
CA CYS A 29 0.98 -25.01 1.48
C CYS A 29 -0.27 -25.77 1.98
N SER A 30 -0.74 -26.78 1.26
CA SER A 30 -1.84 -27.66 1.71
C SER A 30 -1.55 -28.35 3.04
N THR A 31 -0.28 -28.60 3.36
CA THR A 31 0.16 -29.18 4.65
C THR A 31 0.43 -28.11 5.72
N GLY A 32 0.08 -26.85 5.47
CA GLY A 32 0.29 -25.73 6.37
C GLY A 32 -1.01 -24.99 6.68
N SER A 33 -1.34 -24.81 7.96
CA SER A 33 -2.52 -24.08 8.40
C SER A 33 -2.12 -22.85 9.22
N TRP A 34 -2.91 -21.76 9.13
CA TRP A 34 -2.68 -20.57 9.94
C TRP A 34 -3.44 -20.68 11.27
N ASN A 35 -2.69 -20.78 12.37
CA ASN A 35 -3.25 -20.69 13.71
C ASN A 35 -3.43 -19.21 14.09
N LYS A 36 -4.69 -18.77 14.23
CA LYS A 36 -5.06 -17.37 14.54
C LYS A 36 -4.70 -16.96 15.98
N GLU A 37 -4.72 -17.90 16.91
CA GLU A 37 -4.46 -17.65 18.34
C GLU A 37 -2.96 -17.43 18.56
N LEU A 38 -2.14 -18.31 17.99
CA LEU A 38 -0.67 -18.23 18.09
C LEU A 38 -0.05 -17.27 17.07
N ARG A 39 -0.84 -16.82 16.08
CA ARG A 39 -0.38 -16.03 14.92
C ARG A 39 0.83 -16.66 14.23
N LYS A 40 0.79 -17.98 14.06
CA LYS A 40 1.84 -18.80 13.45
C LYS A 40 1.24 -19.80 12.47
N ASN A 41 2.03 -20.20 11.47
CA ASN A 41 1.68 -21.34 10.64
C ASN A 41 2.04 -22.63 11.37
N GLU A 42 1.13 -23.59 11.41
CA GLU A 42 1.38 -24.95 11.85
C GLU A 42 1.63 -25.84 10.62
N GLY A 43 2.61 -26.74 10.70
CA GLY A 43 3.04 -27.55 9.56
C GLY A 43 3.99 -26.79 8.62
N CYS A 44 3.72 -26.78 7.31
CA CYS A 44 4.59 -26.09 6.36
C CYS A 44 4.37 -24.57 6.38
N GLU A 45 5.42 -23.82 6.68
CA GLU A 45 5.36 -22.35 6.78
C GLU A 45 5.32 -21.61 5.43
N TYR A 46 5.36 -22.32 4.31
CA TYR A 46 5.40 -21.68 2.99
C TYR A 46 4.08 -20.95 2.69
N VAL A 47 4.22 -19.67 2.31
CA VAL A 47 3.11 -18.81 1.88
C VAL A 47 3.50 -18.12 0.58
N LYS A 48 2.72 -18.34 -0.47
CA LYS A 48 2.83 -17.62 -1.73
C LYS A 48 1.91 -16.39 -1.69
N TRP A 49 2.50 -15.21 -1.74
CA TRP A 49 1.75 -13.96 -1.86
C TRP A 49 1.46 -13.67 -3.33
N LEU A 50 0.19 -13.46 -3.66
CA LEU A 50 -0.23 -13.09 -5.00
C LEU A 50 -0.21 -11.57 -5.14
N THR A 51 0.34 -11.08 -6.25
CA THR A 51 0.33 -9.66 -6.57
C THR A 51 -1.06 -9.24 -7.03
N VAL A 52 -1.52 -8.07 -6.58
CA VAL A 52 -2.78 -7.49 -7.05
C VAL A 52 -2.56 -7.04 -8.50
N PRO A 53 -3.42 -7.46 -9.44
CA PRO A 53 -3.30 -7.01 -10.83
C PRO A 53 -3.46 -5.49 -10.91
N PRO A 54 -2.72 -4.81 -11.82
CA PRO A 54 -2.92 -3.39 -12.07
C PRO A 54 -4.34 -3.12 -12.57
N VAL A 55 -4.91 -1.98 -12.18
CA VAL A 55 -6.23 -1.53 -12.63
C VAL A 55 -6.03 -0.38 -13.61
N GLU A 56 -6.63 -0.44 -14.80
CA GLU A 56 -6.59 0.69 -15.74
C GLU A 56 -7.41 1.87 -15.21
N LEU A 57 -6.92 3.08 -15.44
CA LEU A 57 -7.57 4.33 -15.06
C LEU A 57 -7.98 5.09 -16.33
N ASP A 58 -9.05 5.88 -16.24
CA ASP A 58 -9.51 6.75 -17.34
C ASP A 58 -8.56 7.93 -17.62
N GLU A 59 -7.65 8.21 -16.67
CA GLU A 59 -6.65 9.26 -16.79
C GLU A 59 -5.55 8.90 -17.80
N LYS A 60 -5.17 9.87 -18.63
CA LYS A 60 -4.08 9.71 -19.61
C LYS A 60 -2.74 10.16 -19.04
N CYS A 61 -1.68 9.47 -19.45
CA CYS A 61 -0.31 9.81 -19.08
C CYS A 61 0.07 11.20 -19.63
N PRO A 62 0.56 12.13 -18.79
CA PRO A 62 0.90 13.49 -19.24
C PRO A 62 2.11 13.53 -20.17
N LYS A 63 2.94 12.47 -20.21
CA LYS A 63 4.12 12.40 -21.10
C LYS A 63 3.81 11.82 -22.48
N CYS A 64 2.88 10.88 -22.59
CA CYS A 64 2.68 10.10 -23.82
C CYS A 64 1.22 9.80 -24.18
N ALA A 65 0.26 10.38 -23.45
CA ALA A 65 -1.19 10.24 -23.64
C ALA A 65 -1.78 8.81 -23.56
N ASN A 66 -0.97 7.78 -23.32
CA ASN A 66 -1.46 6.42 -23.10
C ASN A 66 -2.17 6.30 -21.73
N PRO A 67 -3.08 5.33 -21.54
CA PRO A 67 -3.79 5.14 -20.27
C PRO A 67 -2.84 4.99 -19.08
N LEU A 68 -3.21 5.57 -17.94
CA LEU A 68 -2.56 5.29 -16.67
C LEU A 68 -3.12 4.00 -16.05
N ILE A 69 -2.28 3.32 -15.30
CA ILE A 69 -2.68 2.17 -14.50
C ILE A 69 -2.37 2.44 -13.03
N LEU A 70 -3.28 2.03 -12.16
CA LEU A 70 -3.09 1.98 -10.72
C LEU A 70 -2.39 0.66 -10.38
N GLN A 71 -1.13 0.76 -9.95
CA GLN A 71 -0.35 -0.38 -9.48
C GLN A 71 -0.17 -0.31 -7.97
N VAL A 72 -0.30 -1.46 -7.30
CA VAL A 72 -0.02 -1.62 -5.88
C VAL A 72 1.25 -2.43 -5.70
N THR A 73 2.22 -1.89 -4.97
CA THR A 73 3.45 -2.61 -4.63
C THR A 73 3.16 -3.74 -3.63
N ARG A 74 4.08 -4.70 -3.48
CA ARG A 74 4.00 -5.76 -2.44
C ARG A 74 3.78 -5.22 -1.02
N PHE A 75 4.25 -4.00 -0.77
CA PHE A 75 4.14 -3.31 0.51
C PHE A 75 2.83 -2.52 0.67
N GLY A 76 1.94 -2.55 -0.32
CA GLY A 76 0.65 -1.84 -0.28
C GLY A 76 0.73 -0.36 -0.66
N LYS A 77 1.90 0.16 -1.07
CA LYS A 77 2.01 1.51 -1.64
C LYS A 77 1.35 1.54 -3.02
N LYS A 78 0.51 2.55 -3.26
CA LYS A 78 -0.20 2.75 -4.53
C LYS A 78 0.54 3.79 -5.37
N MET A 79 0.59 3.56 -6.66
CA MET A 79 1.14 4.52 -7.63
C MET A 79 0.36 4.46 -8.93
N LYS A 80 0.24 5.60 -9.60
CA LYS A 80 -0.18 5.67 -10.99
C LYS A 80 1.08 5.58 -11.85
N LYS A 81 1.09 4.68 -12.83
CA LYS A 81 2.18 4.60 -13.81
C LYS A 81 1.59 4.53 -15.21
N CYS A 82 2.39 4.86 -16.21
CA CYS A 82 1.96 4.65 -17.59
C CYS A 82 1.78 3.15 -17.89
N SER A 83 0.73 2.80 -18.63
CA SER A 83 0.50 1.45 -19.19
C SER A 83 1.67 0.95 -20.02
N LYS A 84 2.34 1.84 -20.78
CA LYS A 84 3.55 1.53 -21.55
C LYS A 84 4.85 1.62 -20.74
N GLY A 85 4.76 1.81 -19.43
CA GLY A 85 5.92 1.85 -18.54
C GLY A 85 6.29 0.45 -18.04
N GLY A 86 7.53 0.06 -18.26
CA GLY A 86 8.11 -1.21 -17.82
C GLY A 86 9.36 -1.01 -16.97
N TRP A 87 9.76 -2.07 -16.29
CA TRP A 87 11.04 -2.14 -15.60
C TRP A 87 11.77 -3.39 -16.09
N ASP A 88 12.88 -3.19 -16.78
CA ASP A 88 13.78 -4.27 -17.14
C ASP A 88 14.64 -4.62 -15.92
N LYS A 89 14.46 -5.83 -15.40
CA LYS A 89 15.17 -6.30 -14.20
C LYS A 89 16.64 -6.61 -14.49
N GLU A 90 16.98 -7.03 -15.71
CA GLU A 90 18.35 -7.40 -16.10
C GLU A 90 19.16 -6.13 -16.36
N ALA A 91 18.62 -5.22 -17.16
CA ALA A 91 19.27 -3.94 -17.46
C ALA A 91 19.15 -2.92 -16.32
N ARG A 92 18.28 -3.17 -15.33
CA ARG A 92 17.92 -2.25 -14.23
C ARG A 92 17.54 -0.85 -14.73
N LYS A 93 16.76 -0.81 -15.81
CA LYS A 93 16.34 0.42 -16.48
C LYS A 93 14.84 0.45 -16.66
N ALA A 94 14.27 1.65 -16.60
CA ALA A 94 12.89 1.86 -17.04
C ALA A 94 12.80 1.64 -18.54
N THR A 95 11.82 0.88 -18.98
CA THR A 95 11.52 0.64 -20.40
C THR A 95 10.22 1.34 -20.76
N GLY A 96 10.16 1.92 -21.97
CA GLY A 96 9.00 2.70 -22.41
C GLY A 96 8.84 4.02 -21.66
N CYS A 97 7.63 4.34 -21.20
CA CYS A 97 7.36 5.59 -20.50
C CYS A 97 7.68 5.48 -19.00
N ASP A 98 8.54 6.36 -18.51
CA ASP A 98 9.03 6.44 -17.13
C ASP A 98 8.08 7.18 -16.16
N TYR A 99 6.90 7.58 -16.63
CA TYR A 99 5.96 8.32 -15.79
C TYR A 99 5.44 7.45 -14.63
N VAL A 100 5.74 7.89 -13.42
CA VAL A 100 5.27 7.30 -12.16
C VAL A 100 4.89 8.44 -11.21
N GLU A 101 3.67 8.39 -10.70
CA GLU A 101 3.15 9.27 -9.66
C GLU A 101 2.80 8.43 -8.44
N TRP A 102 3.48 8.69 -7.32
CA TRP A 102 3.15 8.02 -6.07
C TRP A 102 1.93 8.67 -5.44
N LEU A 103 0.91 7.88 -5.17
CA LEU A 103 -0.24 8.35 -4.43
C LEU A 103 0.14 8.44 -2.95
N THR A 104 0.25 9.66 -2.43
CA THR A 104 0.41 9.92 -1.00
C THR A 104 -0.95 10.07 -0.31
N GLY A 105 -0.94 10.07 1.03
CA GLY A 105 -2.16 10.37 1.78
C GLY A 105 -2.67 11.78 1.49
N LYS A 106 -3.98 11.98 1.67
CA LYS A 106 -4.64 13.28 1.47
C LYS A 106 -4.64 14.06 2.79
N SER A 107 -4.41 15.37 2.72
CA SER A 107 -4.52 16.29 3.86
C SER A 107 -5.65 17.28 3.63
N GLU A 108 -6.53 17.42 4.62
CA GLU A 108 -7.62 18.39 4.64
C GLU A 108 -7.38 19.38 5.79
N PRO A 109 -7.52 20.69 5.59
CA PRO A 109 -7.34 21.67 6.67
C PRO A 109 -8.44 21.51 7.73
N LEU A 110 -8.08 21.71 9.01
CA LEU A 110 -9.01 21.79 10.13
C LEU A 110 -8.93 23.17 10.77
N ASP A 111 -10.04 23.64 11.34
CA ASP A 111 -10.08 24.93 12.05
C ASP A 111 -9.50 24.87 13.46
N THR A 112 -9.13 23.69 13.95
CA THR A 112 -8.56 23.48 15.29
C THR A 112 -7.08 23.82 15.34
N ASP A 113 -6.67 24.53 16.39
CA ASP A 113 -5.27 24.91 16.61
C ASP A 113 -4.47 23.77 17.27
N CYS A 114 -3.19 23.70 16.94
CA CYS A 114 -2.27 22.71 17.47
C CYS A 114 -1.93 23.04 18.93
N PRO A 115 -2.09 22.08 19.87
CA PRO A 115 -1.85 22.35 21.29
C PRO A 115 -0.38 22.57 21.66
N THR A 116 0.55 22.35 20.74
CA THR A 116 1.99 22.50 21.00
C THR A 116 2.63 23.74 20.37
N CYS A 117 2.07 24.24 19.26
CA CYS A 117 2.64 25.40 18.56
C CYS A 117 1.62 26.47 18.14
N GLY A 118 0.32 26.24 18.35
CA GLY A 118 -0.75 27.19 18.01
C GLY A 118 -1.15 27.23 16.53
N GLU A 119 -0.38 26.60 15.64
CA GLU A 119 -0.68 26.53 14.20
C GLU A 119 -1.87 25.61 13.88
N LYS A 120 -2.53 25.80 12.73
CA LYS A 120 -3.69 24.97 12.34
C LYS A 120 -3.35 23.48 12.22
N LEU A 121 -4.29 22.63 12.62
CA LEU A 121 -4.22 21.19 12.39
C LEU A 121 -4.70 20.83 10.98
N VAL A 122 -4.25 19.67 10.50
CA VAL A 122 -4.74 19.06 9.27
C VAL A 122 -5.17 17.62 9.53
N LEU A 123 -6.29 17.20 8.94
CA LEU A 123 -6.73 15.83 8.89
C LEU A 123 -6.00 15.11 7.77
N PHE A 124 -5.07 14.23 8.12
CA PHE A 124 -4.34 13.41 7.17
C PHE A 124 -4.94 12.01 7.09
N THR A 125 -5.35 11.62 5.89
CA THR A 125 -5.82 10.26 5.57
C THR A 125 -4.74 9.48 4.85
N THR A 126 -4.22 8.43 5.48
CA THR A 126 -3.22 7.53 4.90
C THR A 126 -3.79 6.72 3.72
N ASN A 127 -2.93 6.15 2.88
CA ASN A 127 -3.33 5.26 1.79
C ASN A 127 -4.12 4.01 2.23
N ALA A 128 -3.98 3.61 3.50
CA ALA A 128 -4.71 2.51 4.10
C ALA A 128 -6.05 2.96 4.73
N GLY A 129 -6.45 4.23 4.55
CA GLY A 129 -7.67 4.82 5.09
C GLY A 129 -7.59 5.22 6.56
N LYS A 130 -6.42 5.09 7.22
CA LYS A 130 -6.27 5.53 8.62
C LYS A 130 -6.24 7.06 8.71
N LYS A 131 -7.09 7.56 9.61
CA LYS A 131 -7.24 8.92 10.16
C LYS A 131 -6.06 9.40 11.03
N MET A 132 -5.46 10.57 10.83
CA MET A 132 -4.72 11.25 11.89
C MET A 132 -4.83 12.77 11.81
N GLU A 133 -4.89 13.43 12.95
CA GLU A 133 -4.70 14.88 13.06
C GLU A 133 -3.20 15.14 13.21
N LYS A 134 -2.63 15.99 12.37
CA LYS A 134 -1.23 16.44 12.52
C LYS A 134 -1.15 17.95 12.40
N CYS A 135 -0.10 18.56 12.94
CA CYS A 135 0.14 19.98 12.71
C CYS A 135 0.37 20.27 11.22
N SER A 136 -0.13 21.41 10.73
CA SER A 136 0.11 21.89 9.36
C SER A 136 1.60 22.04 9.06
N THR A 137 2.41 22.42 10.06
CA THR A 137 3.86 22.59 9.93
C THR A 137 4.64 21.28 10.00
N ALA A 138 3.97 20.15 10.30
CA ALA A 138 4.60 18.84 10.40
C ALA A 138 5.04 18.33 9.03
N GLY A 139 6.36 18.35 8.80
CA GLY A 139 7.01 17.97 7.55
C GLY A 139 8.12 16.93 7.72
N TRP A 140 8.60 16.43 6.58
CA TRP A 140 9.77 15.58 6.50
C TRP A 140 10.71 16.15 5.46
N ASP A 141 11.91 16.54 5.89
CA ASP A 141 12.94 16.97 4.97
C ASP A 141 13.68 15.74 4.42
N ALA A 142 13.49 15.48 3.12
CA ALA A 142 14.04 14.30 2.48
C ALA A 142 15.58 14.33 2.35
N ALA A 143 16.18 15.53 2.31
CA ALA A 143 17.62 15.71 2.14
C ALA A 143 18.38 15.39 3.44
N SER A 144 17.97 15.98 4.55
CA SER A 144 18.54 15.75 5.88
C SER A 144 17.98 14.49 6.56
N ARG A 145 16.89 13.93 6.05
CA ARG A 145 16.16 12.79 6.64
C ARG A 145 15.75 13.08 8.08
N GLN A 146 15.26 14.28 8.34
CA GLN A 146 14.81 14.73 9.65
C GLN A 146 13.36 15.23 9.59
N ALA A 147 12.67 15.09 10.72
CA ALA A 147 11.35 15.68 10.90
C ALA A 147 11.51 17.20 11.05
N THR A 148 10.71 17.96 10.32
CA THR A 148 10.71 19.41 10.36
C THR A 148 9.40 19.94 10.92
N GLY A 149 9.47 21.07 11.62
CA GLY A 149 8.31 21.73 12.21
C GLY A 149 7.76 21.02 13.44
N CYS A 150 6.47 21.20 13.73
CA CYS A 150 5.84 20.64 14.89
C CYS A 150 5.61 19.12 14.76
N ALA A 151 6.05 18.35 15.75
CA ALA A 151 5.92 16.89 15.78
C ALA A 151 4.54 16.38 16.26
N TYR A 152 3.57 17.27 16.48
CA TYR A 152 2.25 16.87 16.97
C TYR A 152 1.52 15.99 15.97
N VAL A 153 1.21 14.76 16.41
CA VAL A 153 0.42 13.78 15.67
C VAL A 153 -0.52 13.06 16.63
N LYS A 154 -1.79 13.01 16.29
CA LYS A 154 -2.83 12.31 17.04
C LYS A 154 -3.56 11.34 16.12
N TRP A 155 -3.38 10.04 16.39
CA TRP A 155 -4.06 8.98 15.65
C TRP A 155 -5.52 8.88 16.07
N LEU A 156 -6.36 8.72 15.05
CA LEU A 156 -7.78 8.69 15.20
C LEU A 156 -8.26 7.24 15.20
N LYS A 157 -8.97 6.82 16.26
CA LYS A 157 -9.55 5.48 16.33
C LYS A 157 -10.69 5.36 15.32
N ARG A 158 -10.86 4.15 14.76
CA ARG A 158 -11.88 3.86 13.73
C ARG A 158 -13.31 4.19 14.16
N GLN A 159 -13.59 4.24 15.47
CA GLN A 159 -14.91 4.58 16.03
C GLN A 159 -15.26 6.09 15.99
N VAL A 160 -14.27 6.97 15.78
CA VAL A 160 -14.43 8.42 15.97
C VAL A 160 -14.79 9.14 14.66
N TYR A 161 -14.76 8.45 13.51
CA TYR A 161 -15.08 9.03 12.20
C TYR A 161 -16.18 8.20 11.53
N PRO A 162 -17.33 8.80 11.18
CA PRO A 162 -18.39 8.07 10.51
C PRO A 162 -17.86 7.51 9.18
N HIS A 163 -18.17 6.24 8.93
CA HIS A 163 -18.07 5.65 7.60
C HIS A 163 -19.12 6.38 6.75
N ILE A 164 -18.68 7.31 5.91
CA ILE A 164 -19.53 7.75 4.80
C ILE A 164 -19.52 6.57 3.83
N MET A 165 -20.64 5.83 3.81
CA MET A 165 -20.93 4.78 2.83
C MET A 165 -21.19 5.39 1.46
#